data_AF-A0A7X4XU21-F1
#
_entry.id   AF-A0A7X4XU21-F1
#
_cell.length_a   1.000
_cell.length_b   1.000
_cell.length_c   1.000
_cell.angle_alpha   90.00
_cell.angle_beta   90.00
_cell.angle_gamma   90.00
#
_symmetry.space_group_name_H-M   'P 1'
#
loop_
_entity.id
_entity.type
_entity.pdbx_description
1 polymer ?
#
loop_
_entity_poly.entity_id
_entity_poly.type
_entity_poly.pdbx_seq_one_letter_code
_entity_poly.pdbx_strand_id
1 'polypeptide(L)'
;LLHSVQYHQEKAKIMAPIDKFFIELENRTNQQFNIAAKKVKNTVLIGNISLISVFVIAIIGYFIVNRKVVKPIDTMATLLQQVDKNSDLTLRVDDQSKNELGIIGSTINKVLASYSSTITKINQVNHTISAISETIRDVTQQNAKVANQQSQELEMAATAMEEMTSALSTVAESTTMAEQYAGSAEKEASTSKQVFDKTTHEFGDLESEFTKTSEVIQQLANESNNVGNVLDVIKAIAEQTNLLALNAAIEAARAGEQGRGFAVVADEVRSLAQRTQQSTGEIETMISTLQEKAEQSTKTIRSSADKMQSTRSNMSTANEGLSTIQNSAIEIHKLNTSIASATEEQLAVSDEISSNLSNIKSLSSDMNIAINQLAPVVRDLQNNVDDLNAAIKHIRT
;
A
#
# COMPACT_ATOMS: atom_id res chain seq x y z
N LEU A 1 110.75 -128.36 64.56
CA LEU A 1 110.49 -127.31 65.57
C LEU A 1 109.92 -126.06 64.88
N LEU A 2 108.61 -126.04 64.65
CA LEU A 2 107.86 -124.93 64.02
C LEU A 2 107.59 -123.75 64.96
N HIS A 3 108.37 -123.64 66.04
CA HIS A 3 108.30 -122.59 67.06
C HIS A 3 109.70 -122.32 67.64
N SER A 4 110.71 -122.20 66.79
CA SER A 4 112.03 -121.68 67.19
C SER A 4 112.06 -120.15 67.08
N VAL A 5 112.87 -119.49 67.91
CA VAL A 5 113.04 -118.02 67.88
C VAL A 5 113.45 -117.50 66.49
N GLN A 6 114.17 -118.32 65.70
CA GLN A 6 114.52 -118.02 64.31
C GLN A 6 113.29 -117.95 63.37
N TYR A 7 112.27 -118.78 63.57
CA TYR A 7 111.05 -118.74 62.74
C TYR A 7 110.26 -117.45 62.94
N HIS A 8 110.17 -116.95 64.19
CA HIS A 8 109.51 -115.68 64.48
C HIS A 8 110.30 -114.48 63.93
N GLN A 9 111.63 -114.53 63.90
CA GLN A 9 112.45 -113.47 63.29
C GLN A 9 112.34 -113.44 61.76
N GLU A 10 112.37 -114.60 61.08
CA GLU A 10 112.21 -114.66 59.63
C GLU A 10 110.76 -114.31 59.19
N LYS A 11 109.73 -114.72 59.95
CA LYS A 11 108.34 -114.28 59.72
C LYS A 11 108.18 -112.76 59.88
N ALA A 12 108.84 -112.16 60.88
CA ALA A 12 108.82 -110.71 61.07
C ALA A 12 109.53 -109.95 59.93
N LYS A 13 110.64 -110.49 59.39
CA LYS A 13 111.31 -109.94 58.19
C LYS A 13 110.42 -109.97 56.95
N ILE A 14 109.59 -111.00 56.78
CA ILE A 14 108.67 -111.12 55.64
C ILE A 14 107.40 -110.26 55.84
N MET A 15 106.88 -110.16 57.07
CA MET A 15 105.66 -109.39 57.34
C MET A 15 105.84 -107.87 57.36
N ALA A 16 107.00 -107.37 57.79
CA ALA A 16 107.26 -105.92 57.82
C ALA A 16 107.05 -105.20 56.47
N PRO A 17 107.55 -105.70 55.31
CA PRO A 17 107.25 -105.08 54.01
C PRO A 17 105.81 -105.28 53.55
N ILE A 18 105.13 -106.36 53.96
CA ILE A 18 103.72 -106.62 53.62
C ILE A 18 102.80 -105.63 54.35
N ASP A 19 103.01 -105.42 55.65
CA ASP A 19 102.26 -104.42 56.43
C ASP A 19 102.48 -103.01 55.87
N LYS A 20 103.71 -102.70 55.46
CA LYS A 20 104.04 -101.41 54.81
C LYS A 20 103.31 -101.23 53.48
N PHE A 21 103.17 -102.30 52.68
CA PHE A 21 102.41 -102.28 51.44
C PHE A 21 100.92 -102.07 51.69
N PHE A 22 100.33 -102.76 52.69
CA PHE A 22 98.92 -102.56 53.03
C PHE A 22 98.63 -101.16 53.59
N ILE A 23 99.52 -100.60 54.42
CA ILE A 23 99.39 -99.21 54.91
C ILE A 23 99.47 -98.20 53.75
N GLU A 24 100.40 -98.39 52.80
CA GLU A 24 100.53 -97.50 51.65
C GLU A 24 99.35 -97.64 50.67
N LEU A 25 98.85 -98.86 50.48
CA LEU A 25 97.66 -99.13 49.67
C LEU A 25 96.41 -98.52 50.30
N GLU A 26 96.26 -98.63 51.63
CA GLU A 26 95.17 -98.01 52.39
C GLU A 26 95.27 -96.48 52.33
N ASN A 27 96.45 -95.90 52.51
CA ASN A 27 96.65 -94.45 52.35
C ASN A 27 96.31 -93.98 50.93
N ARG A 28 96.79 -94.66 49.90
CA ARG A 28 96.51 -94.31 48.49
C ARG A 28 95.02 -94.45 48.16
N THR A 29 94.37 -95.49 48.69
CA THR A 29 92.92 -95.72 48.48
C THR A 29 92.10 -94.65 49.20
N ASN A 30 92.42 -94.33 50.45
CA ASN A 30 91.79 -93.26 51.21
C ASN A 30 92.02 -91.89 50.57
N GLN A 31 93.22 -91.63 50.02
CA GLN A 31 93.52 -90.37 49.34
C GLN A 31 92.74 -90.24 48.02
N GLN A 32 92.65 -91.30 47.22
CA GLN A 32 91.83 -91.32 45.99
C GLN A 32 90.33 -91.19 46.30
N PHE A 33 89.83 -91.87 47.33
CA PHE A 33 88.45 -91.75 47.79
C PHE A 33 88.13 -90.33 48.26
N ASN A 34 89.02 -89.70 49.03
CA ASN A 34 88.86 -88.32 49.48
C ASN A 34 88.87 -87.32 48.33
N ILE A 35 89.71 -87.53 47.30
CA ILE A 35 89.72 -86.69 46.08
C ILE A 35 88.41 -86.86 45.30
N ALA A 36 87.94 -88.10 45.10
CA ALA A 36 86.68 -88.39 44.42
C ALA A 36 85.47 -87.81 45.18
N ALA A 37 85.40 -88.02 46.50
CA ALA A 37 84.36 -87.47 47.37
C ALA A 37 84.36 -85.93 47.34
N LYS A 38 85.53 -85.28 47.31
CA LYS A 38 85.64 -83.82 47.20
C LYS A 38 85.17 -83.31 45.83
N LYS A 39 85.45 -84.02 44.74
CA LYS A 39 84.91 -83.69 43.41
C LYS A 39 83.38 -83.82 43.37
N VAL A 40 82.81 -84.91 43.90
CA VAL A 40 81.34 -85.09 43.98
C VAL A 40 80.71 -83.99 44.82
N LYS A 41 81.27 -83.67 45.99
CA LYS A 41 80.78 -82.58 46.85
C LYS A 41 80.79 -81.24 46.13
N ASN A 42 81.86 -80.91 45.40
CA ASN A 42 81.92 -79.66 44.64
C ASN A 42 80.90 -79.63 43.49
N THR A 43 80.72 -80.73 42.75
CA THR A 43 79.70 -80.80 41.67
C THR A 43 78.28 -80.65 42.21
N VAL A 44 77.94 -81.32 43.33
CA VAL A 44 76.64 -81.18 43.99
C VAL A 44 76.43 -79.75 44.51
N LEU A 45 77.47 -79.13 45.08
CA LEU A 45 77.39 -77.77 45.61
C LEU A 45 77.19 -76.72 44.48
N ILE A 46 77.90 -76.87 43.36
CA ILE A 46 77.68 -76.03 42.16
C ILE A 46 76.27 -76.26 41.60
N GLY A 47 75.81 -77.51 41.54
CA GLY A 47 74.43 -77.85 41.14
C GLY A 47 73.38 -77.15 42.02
N ASN A 48 73.53 -77.22 43.35
CA ASN A 48 72.60 -76.56 44.28
C ASN A 48 72.64 -75.02 44.16
N ILE A 49 73.83 -74.41 44.00
CA ILE A 49 73.93 -72.96 43.77
C ILE A 49 73.25 -72.57 42.46
N SER A 50 73.42 -73.35 41.39
CA SER A 50 72.75 -73.10 40.10
C SER A 50 71.23 -73.20 40.21
N LEU A 51 70.72 -74.16 40.99
CA LEU A 51 69.29 -74.32 41.22
C LEU A 51 68.70 -73.15 42.03
N ILE A 52 69.40 -72.73 43.10
CA ILE A 52 68.98 -71.59 43.93
C ILE A 52 69.02 -70.30 43.12
N SER A 53 70.04 -70.08 42.30
CA SER A 53 70.14 -68.87 41.47
C SER A 53 69.03 -68.81 40.41
N VAL A 54 68.69 -69.94 39.76
CA VAL A 54 67.51 -70.00 38.87
C VAL A 54 66.22 -69.70 39.62
N PHE A 55 66.04 -70.26 40.82
CA PHE A 55 64.85 -70.01 41.64
C PHE A 55 64.73 -68.54 42.06
N VAL A 56 65.84 -67.90 42.46
CA VAL A 56 65.88 -66.48 42.81
C VAL A 56 65.58 -65.60 41.59
N ILE A 57 66.15 -65.92 40.42
CA ILE A 57 65.86 -65.21 39.17
C ILE A 57 64.38 -65.34 38.80
N ALA A 58 63.77 -66.52 38.97
CA ALA A 58 62.36 -66.74 38.71
C ALA A 58 61.46 -65.91 39.65
N ILE A 59 61.79 -65.83 40.95
CA ILE A 59 61.06 -65.00 41.92
C ILE A 59 61.19 -63.51 41.57
N ILE A 60 62.41 -63.03 41.31
CA ILE A 60 62.65 -61.63 40.93
C ILE A 60 61.91 -61.31 39.63
N GLY A 61 61.96 -62.21 38.64
CA GLY A 61 61.23 -62.09 37.38
C GLY A 61 59.72 -61.99 37.59
N TYR A 62 59.14 -62.83 38.44
CA TYR A 62 57.73 -62.77 38.81
C TYR A 62 57.35 -61.40 39.42
N PHE A 63 58.13 -60.91 40.39
CA PHE A 63 57.88 -59.60 41.00
C PHE A 63 57.99 -58.45 40.00
N ILE A 64 58.96 -58.50 39.08
CA ILE A 64 59.13 -57.48 38.05
C ILE A 64 57.97 -57.50 37.06
N VAL A 65 57.59 -58.68 36.53
CA VAL A 65 56.46 -58.81 35.58
C VAL A 65 55.15 -58.41 36.24
N ASN A 66 54.89 -58.87 37.47
CA ASN A 66 53.66 -58.53 38.18
C ASN A 66 53.55 -57.01 38.42
N ARG A 67 54.65 -56.36 38.83
CA ARG A 67 54.65 -54.92 39.13
C ARG A 67 54.71 -54.03 37.89
N LYS A 68 55.46 -54.39 36.86
CA LYS A 68 55.68 -53.55 35.65
C LYS A 68 54.75 -53.87 34.48
N VAL A 69 54.07 -55.01 34.48
CA VAL A 69 53.21 -55.44 33.37
C VAL A 69 51.79 -55.72 33.85
N VAL A 70 51.60 -56.67 34.78
CA VAL A 70 50.26 -57.13 35.19
C VAL A 70 49.48 -56.02 35.89
N LYS A 71 50.07 -55.37 36.90
CA LYS A 71 49.39 -54.33 37.68
C LYS A 71 48.99 -53.09 36.86
N PRO A 72 49.84 -52.54 35.97
CA PRO A 72 49.41 -51.46 35.06
C PRO A 72 48.26 -51.86 34.12
N ILE A 73 48.28 -53.08 33.58
CA ILE A 73 47.20 -53.60 32.72
C ILE A 73 45.90 -53.71 33.52
N ASP A 74 45.95 -54.27 34.73
CA ASP A 74 44.79 -54.40 35.61
C ASP A 74 44.22 -53.02 36.01
N THR A 75 45.10 -52.04 36.23
CA THR A 75 44.70 -50.65 36.51
C THR A 75 44.01 -50.01 35.30
N MET A 76 44.55 -50.20 34.09
CA MET A 76 43.93 -49.74 32.84
C MET A 76 42.56 -50.40 32.62
N ALA A 77 42.46 -51.71 32.82
CA ALA A 77 41.21 -52.46 32.66
C ALA A 77 40.16 -52.01 33.69
N THR A 78 40.54 -51.85 34.95
CA THR A 78 39.66 -51.38 36.02
C THR A 78 39.18 -49.95 35.73
N LEU A 79 40.06 -49.07 35.24
CA LEU A 79 39.67 -47.71 34.87
C LEU A 79 38.67 -47.71 33.72
N LEU A 80 38.90 -48.50 32.66
CA LEU A 80 37.96 -48.60 31.54
C LEU A 80 36.60 -49.15 31.99
N GLN A 81 36.57 -50.11 32.92
CA GLN A 81 35.33 -50.58 33.54
C GLN A 81 34.63 -49.49 34.36
N GLN A 82 35.38 -48.63 35.06
CA GLN A 82 34.81 -47.49 35.78
C GLN A 82 34.28 -46.41 34.84
N VAL A 83 34.97 -46.15 33.73
CA VAL A 83 34.50 -45.24 32.66
C VAL A 83 33.19 -45.75 32.08
N ASP A 84 33.09 -47.04 31.75
CA ASP A 84 31.86 -47.64 31.22
C ASP A 84 30.70 -47.58 32.23
N LYS A 85 30.92 -48.04 33.47
CA LYS A 85 29.88 -48.12 34.50
C LYS A 85 29.36 -46.75 34.94
N ASN A 86 30.24 -45.77 35.08
CA ASN A 86 29.90 -44.46 35.62
C ASN A 86 29.76 -43.39 34.52
N SER A 87 30.06 -43.74 33.26
CA SER A 87 30.14 -42.78 32.15
C SER A 87 31.03 -41.56 32.47
N ASP A 88 32.09 -41.78 33.26
CA ASP A 88 32.99 -40.72 33.74
C ASP A 88 34.24 -40.62 32.85
N LEU A 89 34.17 -39.74 31.85
CA LEU A 89 35.25 -39.45 30.91
C LEU A 89 36.31 -38.53 31.52
N THR A 90 36.22 -38.14 32.79
CA THR A 90 37.26 -37.36 33.49
C THR A 90 38.41 -38.24 34.01
N LEU A 91 38.20 -39.56 34.11
CA LEU A 91 39.19 -40.52 34.59
C LEU A 91 40.40 -40.62 33.67
N ARG A 92 41.60 -40.78 34.23
CA ARG A 92 42.87 -40.86 33.48
C ARG A 92 43.73 -42.02 33.98
N VAL A 93 44.39 -42.70 33.05
CA VAL A 93 45.39 -43.73 33.33
C VAL A 93 46.74 -43.07 33.56
N ASP A 94 47.54 -43.62 34.49
CA ASP A 94 48.94 -43.26 34.64
C ASP A 94 49.75 -43.66 33.40
N ASP A 95 50.30 -42.68 32.69
CA ASP A 95 51.05 -42.83 31.45
C ASP A 95 52.55 -42.50 31.59
N GLN A 96 53.07 -42.41 32.82
CA GLN A 96 54.48 -42.05 33.07
C GLN A 96 55.51 -43.10 32.61
N SER A 97 55.05 -44.31 32.25
CA SER A 97 55.93 -45.38 31.79
C SER A 97 56.51 -45.07 30.41
N LYS A 98 57.81 -45.27 30.21
CA LYS A 98 58.49 -45.05 28.91
C LYS A 98 58.46 -46.26 27.97
N ASN A 99 57.55 -47.20 28.19
CA ASN A 99 57.39 -48.44 27.41
C ASN A 99 56.04 -48.48 26.68
N GLU A 100 55.74 -49.61 26.05
CA GLU A 100 54.51 -49.86 25.30
C GLU A 100 53.24 -49.62 26.14
N LEU A 101 53.29 -49.91 27.44
CA LEU A 101 52.15 -49.67 28.34
C LEU A 101 51.91 -48.17 28.57
N GLY A 102 52.96 -47.35 28.61
CA GLY A 102 52.79 -45.89 28.67
C GLY A 102 52.20 -45.33 27.37
N ILE A 103 52.56 -45.89 26.22
CA ILE A 103 51.93 -45.55 24.93
C ILE A 103 50.43 -45.90 24.98
N ILE A 104 50.06 -47.09 25.47
CA ILE A 104 48.67 -47.51 25.64
C ILE A 104 47.93 -46.56 26.59
N GLY A 105 48.50 -46.25 27.76
CA GLY A 105 47.92 -45.32 28.74
C GLY A 105 47.68 -43.92 28.15
N SER A 106 48.67 -43.37 27.45
CA SER A 106 48.52 -42.08 26.76
C SER A 106 47.47 -42.11 25.65
N THR A 107 47.32 -43.25 24.96
CA THR A 107 46.30 -43.44 23.92
C THR A 107 44.90 -43.52 24.52
N ILE A 108 44.73 -44.24 25.63
CA ILE A 108 43.48 -44.26 26.40
C ILE A 108 43.10 -42.83 26.83
N ASN A 109 44.05 -42.09 27.42
CA ASN A 109 43.81 -40.70 27.84
C ASN A 109 43.39 -39.80 26.67
N LYS A 110 44.02 -39.95 25.49
CA LYS A 110 43.64 -39.22 24.27
C LYS A 110 42.22 -39.57 23.79
N VAL A 111 41.84 -40.85 23.82
CA VAL A 111 40.48 -41.29 23.44
C VAL A 111 39.44 -40.72 24.41
N LEU A 112 39.68 -40.82 25.72
CA LEU A 112 38.77 -40.26 26.74
C LEU A 112 38.65 -38.75 26.61
N ALA A 113 39.75 -38.03 26.38
CA ALA A 113 39.73 -36.59 26.13
C ALA A 113 38.97 -36.23 24.84
N SER A 114 39.14 -37.02 23.77
CA SER A 114 38.42 -36.83 22.50
C SER A 114 36.92 -37.04 22.65
N TYR A 115 36.49 -38.08 23.39
CA TYR A 115 35.07 -38.31 23.70
C TYR A 115 34.49 -37.23 24.60
N SER A 116 35.21 -36.83 25.66
CA SER A 116 34.79 -35.72 26.53
C SER A 116 34.57 -34.45 25.70
N SER A 117 35.54 -34.06 24.85
CA SER A 117 35.40 -32.92 23.94
C SER A 117 34.23 -33.06 22.96
N THR A 118 33.96 -34.27 22.46
CA THR A 118 32.85 -34.53 21.55
C THR A 118 31.50 -34.35 22.25
N ILE A 119 31.35 -34.89 23.46
CA ILE A 119 30.13 -34.73 24.27
C ILE A 119 29.93 -33.26 24.68
N THR A 120 31.00 -32.53 25.03
CA THR A 120 30.91 -31.08 25.27
C THR A 120 30.42 -30.32 24.03
N LYS A 121 30.93 -30.66 22.83
CA LYS A 121 30.46 -30.07 21.57
C LYS A 121 29.00 -30.42 21.29
N ILE A 122 28.57 -31.66 21.54
CA ILE A 122 27.17 -32.08 21.39
C ILE A 122 26.27 -31.25 22.31
N ASN A 123 26.64 -31.08 23.59
CA ASN A 123 25.90 -30.21 24.52
C ASN A 123 25.80 -28.78 24.01
N GLN A 124 26.90 -28.20 23.52
CA GLN A 124 26.90 -26.84 22.96
C GLN A 124 25.99 -26.71 21.74
N VAL A 125 26.05 -27.68 20.82
CA VAL A 125 25.16 -27.72 19.64
C VAL A 125 23.71 -27.86 20.08
N ASN A 126 23.41 -28.70 21.07
CA ASN A 126 22.06 -28.92 21.55
C ASN A 126 21.45 -27.66 22.20
N HIS A 127 22.22 -26.94 23.01
CA HIS A 127 21.83 -25.62 23.52
C HIS A 127 21.56 -24.62 22.39
N THR A 128 22.42 -24.62 21.36
CA THR A 128 22.23 -23.75 20.18
C THR A 128 20.93 -24.08 19.44
N ILE A 129 20.66 -25.37 19.21
CA ILE A 129 19.42 -25.82 18.57
C ILE A 129 18.21 -25.43 19.42
N SER A 130 18.24 -25.63 20.74
CA SER A 130 17.15 -25.22 21.63
C SER A 130 16.83 -23.72 21.53
N ALA A 131 17.86 -22.87 21.53
CA ALA A 131 17.68 -21.42 21.41
C ALA A 131 17.12 -21.02 20.03
N ILE A 132 17.57 -21.68 18.96
CA ILE A 132 17.03 -21.48 17.61
C ILE A 132 15.57 -21.92 17.54
N SER A 133 15.20 -23.08 18.11
CA SER A 133 13.82 -23.57 18.16
C SER A 133 12.89 -22.58 18.85
N GLU A 134 13.31 -22.02 20.00
CA GLU A 134 12.54 -21.01 20.72
C GLU A 134 12.37 -19.74 19.87
N THR A 135 13.44 -19.28 19.22
CA THR A 135 13.39 -18.13 18.31
C THR A 135 12.43 -18.38 17.13
N ILE A 136 12.47 -19.56 16.51
CA ILE A 136 11.56 -19.90 15.41
C ILE A 136 10.12 -19.95 15.90
N ARG A 137 9.87 -20.47 17.11
CA ARG A 137 8.53 -20.48 17.72
C ARG A 137 7.97 -19.07 17.86
N ASP A 138 8.76 -18.15 18.40
CA ASP A 138 8.36 -16.76 18.61
C ASP A 138 8.09 -16.04 17.28
N VAL A 139 8.99 -16.20 16.29
CA VAL A 139 8.80 -15.65 14.94
C VAL A 139 7.55 -16.23 14.27
N THR A 140 7.30 -17.53 14.43
CA THR A 140 6.11 -18.19 13.87
C THR A 140 4.83 -17.64 14.48
N GLN A 141 4.79 -17.46 15.81
CA GLN A 141 3.64 -16.87 16.50
C GLN A 141 3.42 -15.41 16.11
N GLN A 142 4.50 -14.63 15.97
CA GLN A 142 4.42 -13.25 15.52
C GLN A 142 3.91 -13.15 14.08
N ASN A 143 4.42 -13.99 13.17
CA ASN A 143 3.97 -14.02 11.79
C ASN A 143 2.48 -14.43 11.69
N ALA A 144 2.01 -15.35 12.54
CA ALA A 144 0.59 -15.74 12.58
C ALA A 144 -0.30 -14.53 12.91
N LYS A 145 0.13 -13.72 13.89
CA LYS A 145 -0.59 -12.50 14.28
C LYS A 145 -0.60 -11.48 13.14
N VAL A 146 0.55 -11.25 12.50
CA VAL A 146 0.68 -10.31 11.38
C VAL A 146 -0.17 -10.75 10.19
N ALA A 147 -0.15 -12.04 9.83
CA ALA A 147 -0.95 -12.56 8.72
C ALA A 147 -2.46 -12.41 8.97
N ASN A 148 -2.91 -12.63 10.22
CA ASN A 148 -4.31 -12.39 10.59
C ASN A 148 -4.69 -10.90 10.51
N GLN A 149 -3.83 -9.99 11.00
CA GLN A 149 -4.04 -8.55 10.87
C GLN A 149 -4.09 -8.13 9.39
N GLN A 150 -3.16 -8.63 8.58
CA GLN A 150 -3.13 -8.38 7.14
C GLN A 150 -4.42 -8.85 6.46
N SER A 151 -4.98 -10.00 6.85
CA SER A 151 -6.26 -10.47 6.31
C SER A 151 -7.41 -9.49 6.61
N GLN A 152 -7.44 -8.90 7.81
CA GLN A 152 -8.47 -7.92 8.19
C GLN A 152 -8.31 -6.61 7.41
N GLU A 153 -7.08 -6.11 7.28
CA GLU A 153 -6.78 -4.91 6.48
C GLU A 153 -7.16 -5.10 5.01
N LEU A 154 -6.91 -6.29 4.44
CA LEU A 154 -7.31 -6.61 3.06
C LEU A 154 -8.82 -6.66 2.88
N GLU A 155 -9.57 -7.14 3.88
CA GLU A 155 -11.03 -7.17 3.84
C GLU A 155 -11.61 -5.75 3.90
N MET A 156 -11.07 -4.89 4.76
CA MET A 156 -11.44 -3.46 4.79
C MET A 156 -11.10 -2.76 3.48
N ALA A 157 -9.91 -3.02 2.92
CA ALA A 157 -9.51 -2.46 1.64
C ALA A 157 -10.43 -2.93 0.50
N ALA A 158 -10.83 -4.21 0.48
CA ALA A 158 -11.77 -4.73 -0.51
C ALA A 158 -13.13 -4.03 -0.44
N THR A 159 -13.68 -3.83 0.77
CA THR A 159 -14.91 -3.06 0.96
C THR A 159 -14.77 -1.62 0.48
N ALA A 160 -13.66 -0.96 0.78
CA ALA A 160 -13.41 0.41 0.31
C ALA A 160 -13.31 0.49 -1.23
N MET A 161 -12.79 -0.55 -1.89
CA MET A 161 -12.77 -0.63 -3.35
C MET A 161 -14.17 -0.83 -3.94
N GLU A 162 -15.03 -1.59 -3.28
CA GLU A 162 -16.43 -1.77 -3.69
C GLU A 162 -17.22 -0.46 -3.55
N GLU A 163 -17.04 0.26 -2.44
CA GLU A 163 -17.60 1.60 -2.25
C GLU A 163 -17.07 2.60 -3.28
N MET A 164 -15.77 2.57 -3.59
CA MET A 164 -15.16 3.42 -4.62
C MET A 164 -15.77 3.15 -6.00
N THR A 165 -15.94 1.88 -6.37
CA THR A 165 -16.54 1.48 -7.65
C THR A 165 -18.00 1.97 -7.74
N SER A 166 -18.76 1.83 -6.65
CA SER A 166 -20.13 2.37 -6.59
C SER A 166 -20.15 3.89 -6.73
N ALA A 167 -19.26 4.61 -6.05
CA ALA A 167 -19.18 6.06 -6.14
C ALA A 167 -18.82 6.53 -7.56
N LEU A 168 -17.88 5.85 -8.22
CA LEU A 168 -17.51 6.13 -9.62
C LEU A 168 -18.68 5.90 -10.58
N SER A 169 -19.49 4.85 -10.36
CA SER A 169 -20.72 4.64 -11.13
C SER A 169 -21.70 5.82 -10.98
N THR A 170 -21.86 6.35 -9.77
CA THR A 170 -22.69 7.54 -9.53
C THR A 170 -22.11 8.79 -10.19
N VAL A 171 -20.78 8.94 -10.25
CA VAL A 171 -20.12 10.04 -10.98
C VAL A 171 -20.39 9.93 -12.48
N ALA A 172 -20.31 8.73 -13.06
CA ALA A 172 -20.62 8.50 -14.47
C ALA A 172 -22.09 8.86 -14.80
N GLU A 173 -23.03 8.44 -13.95
CA GLU A 173 -24.45 8.79 -14.10
C GLU A 173 -24.68 10.30 -13.98
N SER A 174 -24.06 10.94 -12.99
CA SER A 174 -24.14 12.40 -12.78
C SER A 174 -23.56 13.18 -13.96
N THR A 175 -22.47 12.69 -14.54
CA THR A 175 -21.85 13.28 -15.73
C THR A 175 -22.77 13.18 -16.94
N THR A 176 -23.46 12.05 -17.11
CA THR A 176 -24.45 11.84 -18.18
C THR A 176 -25.67 12.76 -18.00
N MET A 177 -26.15 12.95 -16.77
CA MET A 177 -27.23 13.90 -16.49
C MET A 177 -26.80 15.34 -16.74
N ALA A 178 -25.59 15.73 -16.31
CA ALA A 178 -25.03 17.06 -16.56
C ALA A 178 -24.93 17.34 -18.08
N GLU A 179 -24.58 16.32 -18.86
CA GLU A 179 -24.52 16.39 -20.31
C GLU A 179 -25.89 16.67 -20.94
N GLN A 180 -26.91 15.94 -20.50
CA GLN A 180 -28.29 16.17 -20.94
C GLN A 180 -28.79 17.57 -20.57
N TYR A 181 -28.46 18.08 -19.38
CA TYR A 181 -28.83 19.43 -18.96
C TYR A 181 -28.11 20.51 -19.77
N ALA A 182 -26.81 20.34 -20.04
CA ALA A 182 -26.05 21.25 -20.88
C ALA A 182 -26.62 21.31 -22.31
N GLY A 183 -26.88 20.16 -22.93
CA GLY A 183 -27.50 20.12 -24.26
C GLY A 183 -28.92 20.72 -24.30
N SER A 184 -29.69 20.57 -23.22
CA SER A 184 -31.01 21.21 -23.10
C SER A 184 -30.89 22.72 -22.99
N ALA A 185 -29.97 23.22 -22.17
CA ALA A 185 -29.71 24.66 -22.02
C ALA A 185 -29.19 25.29 -23.33
N GLU A 186 -28.33 24.59 -24.07
CA GLU A 186 -27.86 25.03 -25.39
C GLU A 186 -29.02 25.18 -26.37
N LYS A 187 -29.91 24.18 -26.43
CA LYS A 187 -31.10 24.20 -27.29
C LYS A 187 -32.07 25.31 -26.92
N GLU A 188 -32.33 25.51 -25.63
CA GLU A 188 -33.18 26.61 -25.16
C GLU A 188 -32.56 27.97 -25.51
N ALA A 189 -31.26 28.17 -25.26
CA ALA A 189 -30.56 29.40 -25.59
C ALA A 189 -30.62 29.70 -27.11
N SER A 190 -30.41 28.68 -27.95
CA SER A 190 -30.53 28.80 -29.40
C SER A 190 -31.97 29.16 -29.83
N THR A 191 -32.98 28.57 -29.20
CA THR A 191 -34.38 28.85 -29.50
C THR A 191 -34.75 30.28 -29.10
N SER A 192 -34.36 30.70 -27.89
CA SER A 192 -34.56 32.08 -27.43
C SER A 192 -33.87 33.10 -28.32
N LYS A 193 -32.65 32.80 -28.79
CA LYS A 193 -31.91 33.67 -29.72
C LYS A 193 -32.70 33.91 -31.02
N GLN A 194 -33.25 32.86 -31.61
CA GLN A 194 -34.11 32.98 -32.79
C GLN A 194 -35.35 33.86 -32.53
N VAL A 195 -35.96 33.76 -31.35
CA VAL A 195 -37.09 34.61 -30.96
C VAL A 195 -36.67 36.07 -30.82
N PHE A 196 -35.53 36.36 -30.20
CA PHE A 196 -35.01 37.72 -30.08
C PHE A 196 -34.63 38.33 -31.43
N ASP A 197 -34.00 37.55 -32.32
CA ASP A 197 -33.65 38.00 -33.67
C ASP A 197 -34.92 38.34 -34.47
N LYS A 198 -35.95 37.49 -34.40
CA LYS A 198 -37.26 37.76 -35.02
C LYS A 198 -37.90 39.01 -34.44
N THR A 199 -37.89 39.16 -33.12
CA THR A 199 -38.51 40.31 -32.45
C THR A 199 -37.78 41.61 -32.78
N THR A 200 -36.45 41.56 -32.94
CA THR A 200 -35.64 42.70 -33.38
C THR A 200 -36.02 43.15 -34.79
N HIS A 201 -36.36 42.20 -35.68
CA HIS A 201 -36.85 42.51 -37.02
C HIS A 201 -38.23 43.18 -36.98
N GLU A 202 -39.18 42.62 -36.21
CA GLU A 202 -40.52 43.20 -36.02
C GLU A 202 -40.46 44.63 -35.45
N PHE A 203 -39.50 44.92 -34.58
CA PHE A 203 -39.27 46.28 -34.09
C PHE A 203 -38.74 47.24 -35.15
N GLY A 204 -37.93 46.75 -36.10
CA GLY A 204 -37.51 47.53 -37.27
C GLY A 204 -38.69 47.89 -38.18
N ASP A 205 -39.62 46.96 -38.38
CA ASP A 205 -40.82 47.21 -39.18
C ASP A 205 -41.74 48.24 -38.49
N LEU A 206 -41.92 48.14 -37.17
CA LEU A 206 -42.66 49.13 -36.38
C LEU A 206 -42.05 50.53 -36.44
N GLU A 207 -40.72 50.64 -36.51
CA GLU A 207 -40.01 51.92 -36.69
C GLU A 207 -40.42 52.60 -37.98
N SER A 208 -40.41 51.84 -39.08
CA SER A 208 -40.87 52.32 -40.39
C SER A 208 -42.34 52.74 -40.35
N GLU A 209 -43.20 51.97 -39.69
CA GLU A 209 -44.64 52.29 -39.62
C GLU A 209 -44.91 53.56 -38.79
N PHE A 210 -44.16 53.78 -37.70
CA PHE A 210 -44.24 55.02 -36.93
C PHE A 210 -43.75 56.24 -37.70
N THR A 211 -42.64 56.13 -38.45
CA THR A 211 -42.17 57.20 -39.33
C THR A 211 -43.25 57.59 -40.33
N LYS A 212 -43.84 56.60 -41.01
CA LYS A 212 -44.91 56.82 -41.98
C LYS A 212 -46.17 57.43 -41.35
N THR A 213 -46.57 56.96 -40.18
CA THR A 213 -47.72 57.52 -39.46
C THR A 213 -47.46 58.96 -39.03
N SER A 214 -46.23 59.27 -38.57
CA SER A 214 -45.83 60.64 -38.23
C SER A 214 -45.90 61.59 -39.42
N GLU A 215 -45.51 61.13 -40.61
CA GLU A 215 -45.63 61.92 -41.86
C GLU A 215 -47.10 62.21 -42.21
N VAL A 216 -47.98 61.22 -42.11
CA VAL A 216 -49.42 61.39 -42.38
C VAL A 216 -50.06 62.39 -41.40
N ILE A 217 -49.73 62.30 -40.11
CA ILE A 217 -50.25 63.25 -39.12
C ILE A 217 -49.69 64.66 -39.34
N GLN A 218 -48.42 64.78 -39.76
CA GLN A 218 -47.84 66.07 -40.11
C GLN A 218 -48.52 66.70 -41.34
N GLN A 219 -48.87 65.89 -42.35
CA GLN A 219 -49.67 66.34 -43.48
C GLN A 219 -51.06 66.81 -43.04
N LEU A 220 -51.75 66.05 -42.18
CA LEU A 220 -53.05 66.44 -41.62
C LEU A 220 -52.98 67.76 -40.84
N ALA A 221 -51.93 67.98 -40.05
CA ALA A 221 -51.72 69.23 -39.32
C ALA A 221 -51.54 70.41 -40.30
N ASN A 222 -50.78 70.22 -41.38
CA ASN A 222 -50.57 71.24 -42.40
C ASN A 222 -51.86 71.55 -43.16
N GLU A 223 -52.63 70.53 -43.56
CA GLU A 223 -53.94 70.70 -44.21
C GLU A 223 -54.94 71.43 -43.31
N SER A 224 -54.97 71.10 -42.02
CA SER A 224 -55.83 71.77 -41.04
C SER A 224 -55.46 73.24 -40.87
N ASN A 225 -54.18 73.58 -40.94
CA ASN A 225 -53.72 74.96 -40.92
C ASN A 225 -54.17 75.74 -42.17
N ASN A 226 -54.11 75.10 -43.35
CA ASN A 226 -54.64 75.66 -44.59
C ASN A 226 -56.16 75.90 -44.52
N VAL A 227 -56.92 74.98 -43.93
CA VAL A 227 -58.37 75.17 -43.71
C VAL A 227 -58.64 76.33 -42.76
N GLY A 228 -57.84 76.48 -41.69
CA GLY A 228 -57.90 77.63 -40.80
C GLY A 228 -57.75 78.96 -41.54
N ASN A 229 -56.72 79.07 -42.39
CA ASN A 229 -56.49 80.27 -43.21
C ASN A 229 -57.67 80.58 -44.15
N VAL A 230 -58.33 79.56 -44.71
CA VAL A 230 -59.53 79.75 -45.55
C VAL A 230 -60.71 80.24 -44.71
N LEU A 231 -60.90 79.73 -43.50
CA LEU A 231 -61.97 80.15 -42.60
C LEU A 231 -61.81 81.61 -42.18
N ASP A 232 -60.59 82.09 -41.94
CA ASP A 232 -60.33 83.50 -41.65
C ASP A 232 -60.80 84.42 -42.79
N VAL A 233 -60.58 84.01 -44.04
CA VAL A 233 -61.07 84.74 -45.22
C VAL A 233 -62.61 84.73 -45.27
N ILE A 234 -63.25 83.58 -45.02
CA ILE A 234 -64.72 83.48 -45.03
C ILE A 234 -65.33 84.33 -43.90
N LYS A 235 -64.74 84.33 -42.71
CA LYS A 235 -65.16 85.14 -41.56
C LYS A 235 -65.05 86.63 -41.89
N ALA A 236 -63.96 87.06 -42.52
CA ALA A 236 -63.79 88.43 -43.00
C ALA A 236 -64.84 88.81 -44.07
N ILE A 237 -65.16 87.91 -45.00
CA ILE A 237 -66.22 88.11 -46.01
C ILE A 237 -67.59 88.20 -45.34
N ALA A 238 -67.90 87.33 -44.38
CA ALA A 238 -69.17 87.34 -43.66
C ALA A 238 -69.34 88.63 -42.84
N GLU A 239 -68.27 89.12 -42.21
CA GLU A 239 -68.27 90.39 -41.47
C GLU A 239 -68.45 91.59 -42.41
N GLN A 240 -67.75 91.62 -43.56
CA GLN A 240 -67.98 92.62 -44.59
C GLN A 240 -69.42 92.57 -45.13
N THR A 241 -69.97 91.38 -45.35
CA THR A 241 -71.34 91.18 -45.84
C THR A 241 -72.36 91.66 -44.82
N ASN A 242 -72.12 91.40 -43.53
CA ASN A 242 -72.95 91.89 -42.42
C ASN A 242 -72.95 93.42 -42.34
N LEU A 243 -71.78 94.06 -42.50
CA LEU A 243 -71.65 95.52 -42.56
C LEU A 243 -72.33 96.12 -43.79
N LEU A 244 -72.18 95.51 -44.97
CA LEU A 244 -72.86 95.92 -46.20
C LEU A 244 -74.38 95.81 -46.06
N ALA A 245 -74.87 94.70 -45.50
CA ALA A 245 -76.29 94.47 -45.26
C ALA A 245 -76.87 95.47 -44.24
N LEU A 246 -76.12 95.79 -43.19
CA LEU A 246 -76.52 96.83 -42.23
C LEU A 246 -76.66 98.20 -42.89
N ASN A 247 -75.69 98.60 -43.72
CA ASN A 247 -75.75 99.85 -44.47
C ASN A 247 -76.95 99.87 -45.44
N ALA A 248 -77.24 98.75 -46.11
CA ALA A 248 -78.40 98.62 -46.97
C ALA A 248 -79.72 98.69 -46.20
N ALA A 249 -79.82 98.10 -45.00
CA ALA A 249 -81.00 98.16 -44.15
C ALA A 249 -81.26 99.59 -43.65
N ILE A 250 -80.20 100.33 -43.29
CA ILE A 250 -80.26 101.75 -42.91
C ILE A 250 -80.81 102.58 -44.08
N GLU A 251 -80.28 102.39 -45.29
CA GLU A 251 -80.71 103.17 -46.47
C GLU A 251 -82.12 102.79 -46.92
N ALA A 252 -82.52 101.53 -46.78
CA ALA A 252 -83.89 101.07 -47.02
C ALA A 252 -84.89 101.67 -46.03
N ALA A 253 -84.53 101.79 -44.73
CA ALA A 253 -85.33 102.49 -43.75
C ALA A 253 -85.46 104.00 -44.06
N ARG A 254 -84.41 104.60 -44.63
CA ARG A 254 -84.38 106.01 -45.05
C ARG A 254 -85.31 106.30 -46.24
N ALA A 255 -85.51 105.32 -47.13
CA ALA A 255 -86.41 105.41 -48.29
C ALA A 255 -87.91 105.23 -47.94
N GLY A 256 -88.27 104.95 -46.68
CA GLY A 256 -89.65 104.85 -46.21
C GLY A 256 -90.44 103.70 -46.85
N GLU A 257 -91.69 103.94 -47.25
CA GLU A 257 -92.58 102.90 -47.83
C GLU A 257 -92.02 102.29 -49.14
N GLN A 258 -91.24 103.04 -49.93
CA GLN A 258 -90.61 102.55 -51.15
C GLN A 258 -89.44 101.58 -50.88
N GLY A 259 -88.87 101.60 -49.68
CA GLY A 259 -87.73 100.78 -49.28
C GLY A 259 -88.09 99.45 -48.60
N ARG A 260 -89.37 99.18 -48.31
CA ARG A 260 -89.79 98.00 -47.53
C ARG A 260 -89.31 96.66 -48.11
N GLY A 261 -89.39 96.50 -49.45
CA GLY A 261 -88.90 95.29 -50.12
C GLY A 261 -87.38 95.11 -49.98
N PHE A 262 -86.62 96.20 -50.08
CA PHE A 262 -85.16 96.20 -49.90
C PHE A 262 -84.76 95.99 -48.44
N ALA A 263 -85.52 96.51 -47.48
CA ALA A 263 -85.26 96.32 -46.05
C ALA A 263 -85.35 94.83 -45.65
N VAL A 264 -86.37 94.11 -46.14
CA VAL A 264 -86.53 92.67 -45.88
C VAL A 264 -85.36 91.87 -46.45
N VAL A 265 -84.91 92.19 -47.68
CA VAL A 265 -83.75 91.52 -48.29
C VAL A 265 -82.46 91.84 -47.52
N ALA A 266 -82.27 93.10 -47.09
CA ALA A 266 -81.10 93.49 -46.31
C ALA A 266 -81.04 92.79 -44.95
N ASP A 267 -82.17 92.66 -44.25
CA ASP A 267 -82.26 91.91 -42.98
C ASP A 267 -82.00 90.40 -43.19
N GLU A 268 -82.49 89.81 -44.29
CA GLU A 268 -82.24 88.40 -44.63
C GLU A 268 -80.75 88.16 -44.95
N VAL A 269 -80.11 89.06 -45.72
CA VAL A 269 -78.66 89.00 -45.99
C VAL A 269 -77.85 89.19 -44.70
N ARG A 270 -78.28 90.09 -43.81
CA ARG A 270 -77.63 90.29 -42.50
C ARG A 270 -77.73 89.04 -41.63
N SER A 271 -78.91 88.44 -41.55
CA SER A 271 -79.14 87.17 -40.85
C SER A 271 -78.27 86.04 -41.41
N LEU A 272 -78.17 85.94 -42.75
CA LEU A 272 -77.33 84.95 -43.42
C LEU A 272 -75.83 85.17 -43.13
N ALA A 273 -75.38 86.43 -43.12
CA ALA A 273 -74.01 86.80 -42.79
C ALA A 273 -73.66 86.46 -41.32
N GLN A 274 -74.56 86.75 -40.37
CA GLN A 274 -74.39 86.37 -38.96
C GLN A 274 -74.37 84.85 -38.77
N ARG A 275 -75.28 84.10 -39.45
CA ARG A 275 -75.26 82.64 -39.44
C ARG A 275 -73.97 82.08 -40.02
N THR A 276 -73.47 82.66 -41.11
CA THR A 276 -72.19 82.27 -41.72
C THR A 276 -71.03 82.49 -40.74
N GLN A 277 -71.00 83.64 -40.06
CA GLN A 277 -69.96 83.97 -39.08
C GLN A 277 -69.98 83.01 -37.87
N GLN A 278 -71.17 82.66 -37.38
CA GLN A 278 -71.35 81.67 -36.32
C GLN A 278 -70.84 80.29 -36.77
N SER A 279 -71.26 79.80 -37.95
CA SER A 279 -70.81 78.50 -38.47
C SER A 279 -69.31 78.48 -38.73
N THR A 280 -68.71 79.55 -39.23
CA THR A 280 -67.24 79.63 -39.35
C THR A 280 -66.53 79.57 -38.02
N GLY A 281 -67.07 80.16 -36.95
CA GLY A 281 -66.50 80.07 -35.60
C GLY A 281 -66.60 78.66 -34.99
N GLU A 282 -67.70 77.94 -35.27
CA GLU A 282 -67.84 76.53 -34.89
C GLU A 282 -66.81 75.65 -35.63
N ILE A 283 -66.60 75.88 -36.94
CA ILE A 283 -65.58 75.16 -37.72
C ILE A 283 -64.15 75.53 -37.27
N GLU A 284 -63.88 76.81 -36.97
CA GLU A 284 -62.59 77.29 -36.44
C GLU A 284 -62.23 76.55 -35.14
N THR A 285 -63.21 76.36 -34.24
CA THR A 285 -63.05 75.59 -33.00
C THR A 285 -62.75 74.11 -33.29
N MET A 286 -63.44 73.51 -34.26
CA MET A 286 -63.17 72.12 -34.68
C MET A 286 -61.76 71.98 -35.27
N ILE A 287 -61.32 72.92 -36.11
CA ILE A 287 -59.98 72.91 -36.72
C ILE A 287 -58.89 73.10 -35.66
N SER A 288 -59.07 74.00 -34.71
CA SER A 288 -58.15 74.18 -33.57
C SER A 288 -58.02 72.89 -32.75
N THR A 289 -59.14 72.23 -32.46
CA THR A 289 -59.14 70.92 -31.78
C THR A 289 -58.42 69.86 -32.61
N LEU A 290 -58.59 69.87 -33.94
CA LEU A 290 -57.95 68.90 -34.85
C LEU A 290 -56.43 69.10 -34.91
N GLN A 291 -55.96 70.36 -34.92
CA GLN A 291 -54.54 70.70 -34.83
C GLN A 291 -53.93 70.25 -33.50
N GLU A 292 -54.59 70.54 -32.37
CA GLU A 292 -54.12 70.10 -31.05
C GLU A 292 -54.03 68.56 -30.96
N LYS A 293 -55.03 67.85 -31.50
CA LYS A 293 -55.03 66.38 -31.55
C LYS A 293 -53.95 65.81 -32.46
N ALA A 294 -53.65 66.46 -33.59
CA ALA A 294 -52.55 66.07 -34.47
C ALA A 294 -51.21 66.22 -33.74
N GLU A 295 -50.97 67.36 -33.09
CA GLU A 295 -49.72 67.61 -32.35
C GLU A 295 -49.54 66.64 -31.17
N GLN A 296 -50.61 66.38 -30.42
CA GLN A 296 -50.63 65.37 -29.35
C GLN A 296 -50.30 63.96 -29.88
N SER A 297 -50.82 63.61 -31.07
CA SER A 297 -50.56 62.32 -31.69
C SER A 297 -49.11 62.19 -32.15
N THR A 298 -48.53 63.21 -32.77
CA THR A 298 -47.11 63.25 -33.17
C THR A 298 -46.19 63.08 -31.96
N LYS A 299 -46.48 63.77 -30.85
CA LYS A 299 -45.71 63.63 -29.59
C LYS A 299 -45.78 62.19 -29.05
N THR A 300 -46.95 61.56 -29.12
CA THR A 300 -47.16 60.18 -28.65
C THR A 300 -46.43 59.17 -29.52
N ILE A 301 -46.44 59.35 -30.85
CA ILE A 301 -45.68 58.51 -31.79
C ILE A 301 -44.18 58.63 -31.51
N ARG A 302 -43.67 59.86 -31.36
CA ARG A 302 -42.25 60.09 -31.07
C ARG A 302 -41.80 59.43 -29.76
N SER A 303 -42.58 59.59 -28.71
CA SER A 303 -42.30 58.93 -27.42
C SER A 303 -42.35 57.40 -27.52
N SER A 304 -43.23 56.85 -28.38
CA SER A 304 -43.33 55.41 -28.61
C SER A 304 -42.12 54.89 -29.39
N ALA A 305 -41.64 55.63 -30.40
CA ALA A 305 -40.42 55.33 -31.13
C ALA A 305 -39.18 55.34 -30.21
N ASP A 306 -39.05 56.32 -29.32
CA ASP A 306 -37.93 56.38 -28.36
C ASP A 306 -37.93 55.15 -27.42
N LYS A 307 -39.11 54.75 -26.90
CA LYS A 307 -39.25 53.55 -26.06
C LYS A 307 -38.89 52.28 -26.82
N MET A 308 -39.27 52.21 -28.09
CA MET A 308 -38.99 51.08 -28.95
C MET A 308 -37.50 50.89 -29.19
N GLN A 309 -36.77 51.99 -29.40
CA GLN A 309 -35.31 51.94 -29.54
C GLN A 309 -34.62 51.44 -28.26
N SER A 310 -35.11 51.88 -27.08
CA SER A 310 -34.64 51.36 -25.79
C SER A 310 -34.92 49.86 -25.63
N THR A 311 -36.12 49.40 -25.98
CA THR A 311 -36.47 47.97 -25.96
C THR A 311 -35.57 47.15 -26.88
N ARG A 312 -35.27 47.65 -28.08
CA ARG A 312 -34.34 46.99 -29.02
C ARG A 312 -32.93 46.89 -28.45
N SER A 313 -32.43 47.92 -27.75
CA SER A 313 -31.14 47.85 -27.04
C SER A 313 -31.15 46.75 -25.98
N ASN A 314 -32.22 46.64 -25.18
CA ASN A 314 -32.34 45.59 -24.16
C ASN A 314 -32.38 44.19 -24.78
N MET A 315 -33.00 44.02 -25.95
CA MET A 315 -32.99 42.75 -26.69
C MET A 315 -31.59 42.36 -27.16
N SER A 316 -30.80 43.34 -27.63
CA SER A 316 -29.41 43.09 -28.01
C SER A 316 -28.59 42.56 -26.83
N THR A 317 -28.72 43.18 -25.65
CA THR A 317 -28.05 42.72 -24.42
C THR A 317 -28.53 41.33 -23.99
N ALA A 318 -29.83 41.04 -24.11
CA ALA A 318 -30.35 39.70 -23.85
C ALA A 318 -29.74 38.64 -24.79
N ASN A 319 -29.56 38.98 -26.07
CA ASN A 319 -28.95 38.09 -27.07
C ASN A 319 -27.47 37.80 -26.79
N GLU A 320 -26.72 38.77 -26.27
CA GLU A 320 -25.35 38.57 -25.76
C GLU A 320 -25.33 37.63 -24.55
N GLY A 321 -26.27 37.80 -23.63
CA GLY A 321 -26.45 36.89 -22.47
C GLY A 321 -26.72 35.45 -22.91
N LEU A 322 -27.62 35.25 -23.89
CA LEU A 322 -27.90 33.92 -24.45
C LEU A 322 -26.67 33.31 -25.14
N SER A 323 -25.87 34.12 -25.84
CA SER A 323 -24.62 33.65 -26.46
C SER A 323 -23.60 33.23 -25.41
N THR A 324 -23.58 33.89 -24.25
CA THR A 324 -22.75 33.48 -23.11
C THR A 324 -23.21 32.14 -22.53
N ILE A 325 -24.52 31.95 -22.35
CA ILE A 325 -25.11 30.68 -21.88
C ILE A 325 -24.75 29.53 -22.84
N GLN A 326 -24.86 29.76 -24.15
CA GLN A 326 -24.50 28.78 -25.16
C GLN A 326 -23.02 28.36 -25.04
N ASN A 327 -22.11 29.32 -24.91
CA ASN A 327 -20.68 29.04 -24.71
C ASN A 327 -20.41 28.28 -23.41
N SER A 328 -21.10 28.61 -22.32
CA SER A 328 -21.00 27.88 -21.06
C SER A 328 -21.47 26.43 -21.19
N ALA A 329 -22.55 26.17 -21.95
CA ALA A 329 -23.01 24.82 -22.23
C ALA A 329 -21.96 23.99 -23.01
N ILE A 330 -21.30 24.59 -24.00
CA ILE A 330 -20.22 23.95 -24.76
C ILE A 330 -19.02 23.60 -23.84
N GLU A 331 -18.63 24.48 -22.93
CA GLU A 331 -17.55 24.18 -21.99
C GLU A 331 -17.95 23.07 -20.99
N ILE A 332 -19.21 23.04 -20.54
CA ILE A 332 -19.73 21.94 -19.72
C ILE A 332 -19.64 20.60 -20.47
N HIS A 333 -19.99 20.58 -21.76
CA HIS A 333 -19.88 19.38 -22.60
C HIS A 333 -18.45 18.82 -22.64
N LYS A 334 -17.47 19.71 -22.82
CA LYS A 334 -16.05 19.36 -22.82
C LYS A 334 -15.56 18.85 -21.47
N LEU A 335 -16.01 19.46 -20.37
CA LEU A 335 -15.71 19.01 -19.01
C LEU A 335 -16.30 17.62 -18.74
N ASN A 336 -17.56 17.40 -19.10
CA ASN A 336 -18.22 16.11 -18.94
C ASN A 336 -17.50 15.00 -19.71
N THR A 337 -17.08 15.27 -20.95
CA THR A 337 -16.30 14.32 -21.75
C THR A 337 -14.98 13.94 -21.06
N SER A 338 -14.30 14.92 -20.44
CA SER A 338 -13.06 14.69 -19.71
C SER A 338 -13.30 13.91 -18.41
N ILE A 339 -14.37 14.23 -17.67
CA ILE A 339 -14.76 13.51 -16.44
C ILE A 339 -15.15 12.07 -16.75
N ALA A 340 -15.89 11.83 -17.83
CA ALA A 340 -16.27 10.48 -18.26
C ALA A 340 -15.03 9.64 -18.57
N SER A 341 -14.08 10.19 -19.34
CA SER A 341 -12.81 9.51 -19.66
C SER A 341 -12.00 9.19 -18.40
N ALA A 342 -11.89 10.15 -17.47
CA ALA A 342 -11.19 9.94 -16.21
C ALA A 342 -11.90 8.91 -15.31
N THR A 343 -13.23 8.86 -15.34
CA THR A 343 -14.02 7.89 -14.58
C THR A 343 -13.85 6.48 -15.14
N GLU A 344 -13.80 6.31 -16.46
CA GLU A 344 -13.47 5.03 -17.11
C GLU A 344 -12.06 4.54 -16.73
N GLU A 345 -11.07 5.43 -16.73
CA GLU A 345 -9.70 5.10 -16.29
C GLU A 345 -9.66 4.71 -14.81
N GLN A 346 -10.37 5.45 -13.95
CA GLN A 346 -10.46 5.14 -12.52
C GLN A 346 -11.14 3.80 -12.26
N LEU A 347 -12.21 3.46 -13.00
CA LEU A 347 -12.85 2.14 -12.90
C LEU A 347 -11.88 1.01 -13.26
N ALA A 348 -11.11 1.16 -14.34
CA ALA A 348 -10.10 0.17 -14.74
C ALA A 348 -9.02 -0.01 -13.66
N VAL A 349 -8.54 1.08 -13.07
CA VAL A 349 -7.58 1.05 -11.95
C VAL A 349 -8.19 0.40 -10.71
N SER A 350 -9.47 0.68 -10.41
CA SER A 350 -10.17 0.06 -9.29
C SER A 350 -10.29 -1.45 -9.44
N ASP A 351 -10.59 -1.94 -10.65
CA ASP A 351 -10.62 -3.38 -10.95
C ASP A 351 -9.24 -4.03 -10.79
N GLU A 352 -8.16 -3.36 -11.23
CA GLU A 352 -6.79 -3.84 -11.05
C GLU A 352 -6.41 -3.92 -9.56
N ILE A 353 -6.74 -2.89 -8.77
CA ILE A 353 -6.49 -2.89 -7.33
C ILE A 353 -7.29 -4.00 -6.65
N SER A 354 -8.55 -4.21 -7.02
CA SER A 354 -9.38 -5.29 -6.48
C SER A 354 -8.78 -6.68 -6.77
N SER A 355 -8.28 -6.89 -7.99
CA SER A 355 -7.56 -8.12 -8.35
C SER A 355 -6.29 -8.31 -7.53
N ASN A 356 -5.51 -7.24 -7.35
CA ASN A 356 -4.30 -7.25 -6.53
C ASN A 356 -4.60 -7.57 -5.05
N LEU A 357 -5.66 -7.00 -4.48
CA LEU A 357 -6.10 -7.32 -3.12
C LEU A 357 -6.48 -8.79 -2.97
N SER A 358 -7.18 -9.37 -3.95
CA SER A 358 -7.50 -10.80 -3.97
C SER A 358 -6.24 -11.67 -4.01
N ASN A 359 -5.25 -11.31 -4.83
CA ASN A 359 -3.97 -12.01 -4.89
C ASN A 359 -3.22 -11.93 -3.56
N ILE A 360 -3.16 -10.75 -2.93
CA ILE A 360 -2.49 -10.60 -1.61
C ILE A 360 -3.25 -11.39 -0.54
N LYS A 361 -4.59 -11.46 -0.60
CA LYS A 361 -5.39 -12.28 0.32
C LYS A 361 -5.06 -13.77 0.17
N SER A 362 -4.90 -14.27 -1.06
CA SER A 362 -4.45 -15.64 -1.30
C SER A 362 -3.05 -15.88 -0.73
N LEU A 363 -2.10 -14.97 -0.95
CA LEU A 363 -0.75 -15.07 -0.40
C LEU A 363 -0.74 -15.08 1.14
N SER A 364 -1.60 -14.28 1.78
CA SER A 364 -1.75 -14.27 3.24
C SER A 364 -2.33 -15.60 3.76
N SER A 365 -3.25 -16.20 3.01
CA SER A 365 -3.77 -17.55 3.30
C SER A 365 -2.66 -18.60 3.21
N ASP A 366 -1.86 -18.59 2.14
CA ASP A 366 -0.74 -19.52 1.95
C ASP A 366 0.32 -19.35 3.06
N MET A 367 0.59 -18.12 3.48
CA MET A 367 1.46 -17.83 4.61
C MET A 367 0.93 -18.43 5.92
N ASN A 368 -0.37 -18.30 6.20
CA ASN A 368 -0.99 -18.94 7.38
C ASN A 368 -0.86 -20.47 7.34
N ILE A 369 -1.01 -21.09 6.17
CA ILE A 369 -0.82 -22.54 6.00
C ILE A 369 0.64 -22.90 6.32
N ALA A 370 1.61 -22.18 5.77
CA ALA A 370 3.03 -22.43 6.02
C ALA A 370 3.41 -22.27 7.51
N ILE A 371 2.89 -21.25 8.19
CA ILE A 371 3.06 -21.02 9.63
C ILE A 371 2.50 -22.19 10.44
N ASN A 372 1.31 -22.68 10.09
CA ASN A 372 0.70 -23.83 10.75
C ASN A 372 1.50 -25.13 10.53
N GLN A 373 2.20 -25.27 9.41
CA GLN A 373 3.11 -26.39 9.14
C GLN A 373 4.45 -26.28 9.89
N LEU A 374 4.93 -25.07 10.19
CA LEU A 374 6.16 -24.82 10.96
C LEU A 374 6.01 -25.18 12.44
N ALA A 375 4.83 -24.93 13.03
CA ALA A 375 4.56 -25.21 14.45
C ALA A 375 4.88 -26.66 14.90
N PRO A 376 4.44 -27.73 14.19
CA PRO A 376 4.81 -29.10 14.57
C PRO A 376 6.30 -29.38 14.38
N VAL A 377 6.95 -28.84 13.34
CA VAL A 377 8.39 -29.05 13.09
C VAL A 377 9.23 -28.48 14.24
N VAL A 378 8.89 -27.30 14.73
CA VAL A 378 9.58 -26.69 15.89
C VAL A 378 9.36 -27.51 17.16
N ARG A 379 8.16 -28.07 17.34
CA ARG A 379 7.85 -28.95 18.47
C ARG A 379 8.68 -30.23 18.41
N ASP A 380 8.77 -30.86 17.25
CA ASP A 380 9.56 -32.07 17.06
C ASP A 380 11.06 -31.81 17.27
N LEU A 381 11.57 -30.65 16.83
CA LEU A 381 12.95 -30.24 17.09
C LEU A 381 13.21 -30.09 18.59
N GLN A 382 12.29 -29.48 19.33
CA GLN A 382 12.41 -29.34 20.79
C GLN A 382 12.40 -30.71 21.48
N ASN A 383 11.52 -31.62 21.07
CA ASN A 383 11.48 -32.99 21.62
C ASN A 383 12.82 -33.72 21.38
N ASN A 384 13.39 -33.61 20.17
CA ASN A 384 14.68 -34.22 19.85
C ASN A 384 15.84 -33.63 20.69
N VAL A 385 15.81 -32.33 20.96
CA VAL A 385 16.77 -31.66 21.84
C VAL A 385 16.67 -32.21 23.26
N ASP A 386 15.45 -32.37 23.78
CA ASP A 386 15.19 -32.88 25.11
C ASP A 386 15.62 -34.35 25.26
N ASP A 387 15.34 -35.18 24.25
CA ASP A 387 15.78 -36.57 24.19
C ASP A 387 17.31 -36.71 24.15
N LEU A 388 17.99 -35.90 23.32
CA LEU A 388 19.45 -35.90 23.24
C LEU A 388 20.09 -35.43 24.55
N ASN A 389 19.53 -34.38 25.18
CA ASN A 389 19.96 -33.90 26.49
C ASN A 389 19.82 -35.02 27.54
N ALA A 390 18.70 -35.73 27.56
CA ALA A 390 18.47 -36.85 28.48
C ALA A 390 19.48 -37.99 28.25
N ALA A 391 19.77 -38.31 26.99
CA ALA A 391 20.71 -39.37 26.61
C ALA A 391 22.16 -39.09 27.06
N ILE A 392 22.60 -37.83 27.07
CA ILE A 392 24.00 -37.48 27.43
C ILE A 392 24.16 -36.96 28.86
N LYS A 393 23.06 -36.66 29.57
CA LYS A 393 23.06 -36.08 30.93
C LYS A 393 23.84 -36.90 31.96
N HIS A 394 23.90 -38.22 31.79
CA HIS A 394 24.60 -39.11 32.71
C HIS A 394 26.11 -39.22 32.42
N ILE A 395 26.58 -38.71 31.29
CA ILE A 395 27.99 -38.74 30.91
C ILE A 395 28.69 -37.54 31.56
N ARG A 396 29.70 -37.82 32.39
CA ARG A 396 30.53 -36.80 33.01
C ARG A 396 31.77 -36.55 32.15
N THR A 397 31.92 -35.33 31.66
CA THR A 397 32.99 -34.92 30.72
C THR A 397 34.08 -34.09 31.36
#